data_AF-A0A955ZM35-F1
#
_entry.id   AF-A0A955ZM35-F1
#
_cell.length_a   1.000
_cell.length_b   1.000
_cell.length_c   1.000
_cell.angle_alpha   90.00
_cell.angle_beta   90.00
_cell.angle_gamma   90.00
#
_symmetry.space_group_name_H-M   'P 1'
#
loop_
_entity.id
_entity.type
_entity.pdbx_description
1 polymer ?
#
loop_
_entity_poly.entity_id
_entity_poly.type
_entity_poly.pdbx_seq_one_letter_code
_entity_poly.pdbx_strand_id
1 'polypeptide(L)' 'MDDRVAVIGAGSWGTTLAKVLGDNGRKVWLWTRREELARGIND' A
#
# COMPACT_ATOMS: atom_id res chain seq x y z
N MET A 1 0.67 -16.02 -12.75
CA MET A 1 1.74 -15.03 -12.52
C MET A 1 1.30 -14.25 -11.30
N ASP A 2 2.09 -14.22 -10.22
CA ASP A 2 1.72 -13.48 -9.02
C ASP A 2 1.80 -11.98 -9.32
N ASP A 3 0.65 -11.32 -9.44
CA ASP A 3 0.54 -9.89 -9.72
C ASP A 3 0.86 -9.09 -8.45
N ARG A 4 2.15 -8.82 -8.29
CA ARG A 4 2.74 -8.04 -7.20
C ARG A 4 2.79 -6.56 -7.60
N VAL A 5 2.20 -5.69 -6.78
CA VAL A 5 2.13 -4.25 -7.03
C VAL A 5 2.83 -3.48 -5.91
N ALA A 6 3.64 -2.49 -6.27
CA ALA A 6 4.21 -1.53 -5.32
C ALA A 6 3.56 -0.17 -5.54
N VAL A 7 3.03 0.42 -4.47
CA VAL A 7 2.52 1.80 -4.44
C VAL A 7 3.50 2.65 -3.63
N ILE A 8 4.09 3.66 -4.28
CA ILE A 8 5.09 4.52 -3.66
C ILE A 8 4.41 5.82 -3.19
N GLY A 9 4.31 5.98 -1.87
CA GLY A 9 3.72 7.13 -1.20
C GLY A 9 2.40 6.81 -0.51
N ALA A 10 2.39 6.78 0.83
CA ALA A 10 1.20 6.55 1.65
C ALA A 10 0.40 7.82 1.98
N GLY A 11 0.19 8.68 0.97
CA GLY A 11 -0.77 9.79 1.05
C GLY A 11 -2.19 9.31 0.76
N SER A 12 -3.19 10.22 0.80
CA SER A 12 -4.61 9.86 0.62
C SER A 12 -4.85 8.96 -0.60
N TRP A 13 -4.36 9.36 -1.77
CA TRP A 13 -4.55 8.60 -3.01
C TRP A 13 -3.73 7.31 -3.08
N GLY A 14 -2.50 7.29 -2.54
CA GLY A 14 -1.68 6.09 -2.54
C GLY A 14 -2.26 5.00 -1.64
N THR A 15 -2.77 5.38 -0.47
CA THR A 15 -3.47 4.46 0.42
C THR A 15 -4.79 3.97 -0.19
N THR A 16 -5.59 4.86 -0.80
CA THR A 16 -6.81 4.46 -1.50
C THR A 16 -6.53 3.47 -2.63
N LEU A 17 -5.51 3.74 -3.46
CA LEU A 17 -5.13 2.85 -4.56
C LEU A 17 -4.64 1.49 -4.03
N ALA A 18 -3.77 1.50 -3.01
CA ALA A 18 -3.28 0.27 -2.40
C ALA A 18 -4.42 -0.58 -1.83
N LYS A 19 -5.42 0.05 -1.19
CA LYS A 19 -6.61 -0.63 -0.70
C LYS A 19 -7.43 -1.25 -1.83
N VAL A 20 -7.77 -0.49 -2.87
CA VAL A 20 -8.57 -1.00 -3.99
C VAL A 20 -7.87 -2.16 -4.70
N LEU A 21 -6.54 -2.10 -4.85
CA LEU A 21 -5.76 -3.20 -5.42
C LEU A 21 -5.77 -4.45 -4.51
N GLY A 22 -5.63 -4.26 -3.20
CA GLY A 22 -5.71 -5.35 -2.22
C GLY A 22 -7.08 -6.01 -2.16
N ASP A 23 -8.16 -5.20 -2.16
CA ASP A 23 -9.55 -5.67 -2.21
C ASP A 23 -9.83 -6.49 -3.48
N ASN A 24 -9.09 -6.24 -4.57
CA ASN A 24 -9.14 -7.01 -5.83
C ASN A 24 -8.19 -8.22 -5.86
N GLY A 25 -7.66 -8.65 -4.72
CA GLY A 25 -6.83 -9.87 -4.60
C GLY A 25 -5.40 -9.71 -5.10
N ARG A 26 -4.91 -8.47 -5.30
CA ARG A 26 -3.50 -8.23 -5.64
C ARG A 26 -2.63 -8.24 -4.40
N LYS A 27 -1.39 -8.70 -4.53
CA LYS A 27 -0.38 -8.57 -3.46
C LYS A 27 0.26 -7.19 -3.54
N VAL A 28 -0.10 -6.32 -2.61
CA VAL A 28 0.30 -4.91 -2.63
C VAL A 28 1.32 -4.61 -1.54
N TRP A 29 2.39 -3.89 -1.89
CA TRP A 29 3.27 -3.21 -0.95
C TRP A 29 3.02 -1.71 -1.03
N LEU A 30 2.62 -1.10 0.07
CA LEU A 30 2.51 0.35 0.20
C LEU A 30 3.78 0.89 0.89
N TRP A 31 4.55 1.70 0.18
CA TRP A 31 5.77 2.30 0.71
C TRP A 31 5.54 3.73 1.17
N THR A 32 6.18 4.11 2.26
CA THR A 32 6.29 5.48 2.74
C THR A 32 7.68 5.73 3.31
N ARG A 33 8.17 6.96 3.21
CA ARG A 33 9.47 7.36 3.77
C ARG A 33 9.51 7.33 5.30
N ARG A 34 8.37 7.60 5.94
CA ARG A 34 8.24 7.72 7.39
C ARG A 34 7.91 6.36 8.00
N GLU A 35 8.80 5.82 8.82
CA GLU A 35 8.64 4.50 9.43
C GLU A 35 7.44 4.46 10.39
N GLU A 36 7.23 5.53 11.16
CA GLU A 36 6.10 5.66 12.07
C GLU A 36 4.75 5.60 11.33
N LEU A 37 4.68 6.14 10.12
CA LEU A 37 3.49 6.04 9.27
C LEU A 37 3.32 4.62 8.72
N ALA A 38 4.42 3.94 8.35
CA ALA A 38 4.35 2.55 7.90
C ALA A 38 3.85 1.62 9.02
N ARG A 39 4.30 1.83 10.26
CA ARG A 39 3.83 1.07 11.43
C ARG A 39 2.34 1.31 11.68
N GLY A 40 1.91 2.57 11.76
CA GLY A 40 0.49 2.90 11.97
C GLY A 40 -0.46 2.48 10.85
N ILE A 41 0.04 2.16 9.65
CA ILE A 41 -0.75 1.55 8.55
C ILE A 41 -0.87 0.02 8.72
N ASN A 42 0.12 -0.63 9.34
CA ASN A 42 0.17 -2.09 9.52
C ASN A 42 -0.45 -2.57 10.84
N ASP A 43 -0.71 -1.66 11.77
CA ASP A 43 -1.43 -1.93 13.03
C ASP A 43 -2.95 -2.10 12.80
#